data_AF-A0A7L1E331-F1
#
_entry.id   AF-A0A7L1E331-F1
#
_cell.length_a   1.000
_cell.length_b   1.000
_cell.length_c   1.000
_cell.angle_alpha   90.00
_cell.angle_beta   90.00
_cell.angle_gamma   90.00
#
_symmetry.space_group_name_H-M   'P 1'
#
loop_
_entity.id
_entity.type
_entity.pdbx_description
1 polymer ?
#
loop_
_entity_poly.entity_id
_entity_poly.type
_entity_poly.pdbx_seq_one_letter_code
_entity_poly.pdbx_strand_id
1 'polypeptide(L)'
;PALLLAALCPALALNTCRTLDLEAARLKRIEAVRGQILSKLRLPAPPPDPEPEPAPALPEDVRALYNSTRELLRQRAMHRELPDPQEYWAKELFRFPMETPGDGE
;
A
#
# COMPACT_ATOMS: atom_id res chain seq x y z
N PRO A 1 -1.94 -54.24 -21.23
CA PRO A 1 -2.59 -53.51 -20.11
C PRO A 1 -1.61 -53.01 -19.02
N ALA A 2 -0.55 -53.75 -18.66
CA ALA A 2 0.40 -53.36 -17.61
C ALA A 2 1.32 -52.17 -17.98
N LEU A 3 1.68 -52.03 -19.26
CA LEU A 3 2.56 -50.95 -19.74
C LEU A 3 1.89 -49.56 -19.68
N LEU A 4 0.57 -49.48 -19.77
CA LEU A 4 -0.16 -48.22 -19.69
C LEU A 4 -0.15 -47.66 -18.26
N LEU A 5 -0.28 -48.51 -17.24
CA LEU A 5 -0.22 -48.10 -15.83
C LEU A 5 1.18 -47.59 -15.43
N ALA A 6 2.24 -48.17 -15.98
CA ALA A 6 3.62 -47.73 -15.73
C ALA A 6 3.91 -46.32 -16.32
N ALA A 7 3.27 -45.97 -17.43
CA ALA A 7 3.44 -44.66 -18.09
C ALA A 7 2.65 -43.51 -17.41
N LEU A 8 1.59 -43.82 -16.64
CA LEU A 8 0.85 -42.83 -15.86
C LEU A 8 1.59 -42.40 -14.56
N CYS A 9 2.50 -43.23 -14.07
CA CYS A 9 3.23 -43.01 -12.81
C CYS A 9 4.18 -41.79 -12.83
N PRO A 10 4.99 -41.54 -13.89
CA PRO A 10 5.83 -40.33 -13.94
C PRO A 10 5.05 -39.05 -14.26
N ALA A 11 3.83 -39.13 -14.81
CA ALA A 11 3.01 -37.95 -15.10
C ALA A 11 2.48 -37.25 -13.83
N LEU A 12 2.26 -38.01 -12.75
CA LEU A 12 1.93 -37.47 -11.42
C LEU A 12 3.14 -36.84 -10.70
N ALA A 13 4.36 -37.11 -11.16
CA ALA A 13 5.61 -36.58 -10.58
C ALA A 13 6.05 -35.22 -11.19
N LEU A 14 5.30 -34.67 -12.15
CA LEU A 14 5.62 -33.40 -12.82
C LEU A 14 4.92 -32.17 -12.21
N ASN A 15 4.37 -32.27 -10.99
CA ASN A 15 3.99 -31.07 -10.24
C ASN A 15 5.19 -30.60 -9.38
N THR A 16 6.10 -29.86 -10.00
CA THR A 16 7.24 -29.23 -9.29
C THR A 16 6.81 -28.05 -8.43
N CYS A 17 5.54 -27.64 -8.49
CA CYS A 17 5.01 -26.57 -7.67
C CYS A 17 4.57 -27.12 -6.32
N ARG A 18 5.39 -26.88 -5.29
CA ARG A 18 5.02 -27.07 -3.88
C ARG A 18 3.69 -26.36 -3.63
N THR A 19 2.77 -27.01 -2.90
CA THR A 19 1.54 -26.39 -2.43
C THR A 19 1.89 -25.10 -1.70
N LEU A 20 1.41 -23.97 -2.22
CA LEU A 20 1.68 -22.66 -1.64
C LEU A 20 0.74 -22.45 -0.45
N ASP A 21 1.31 -22.34 0.74
CA ASP A 21 0.58 -21.92 1.93
C ASP A 21 0.33 -20.40 1.84
N LEU A 22 -0.90 -20.05 1.43
CA LEU A 22 -1.32 -18.67 1.28
C LEU A 22 -1.36 -17.91 2.61
N GLU A 23 -1.62 -18.60 3.72
CA GLU A 23 -1.66 -17.96 5.04
C GLU A 23 -0.24 -17.60 5.49
N ALA A 24 0.73 -18.51 5.31
CA ALA A 24 2.13 -18.20 5.57
C ALA A 24 2.64 -17.06 4.67
N ALA A 25 2.25 -17.03 3.40
CA ALA A 25 2.61 -15.93 2.48
C ALA A 25 1.96 -14.60 2.90
N ARG A 26 0.70 -14.62 3.34
CA ARG A 26 -0.02 -13.45 3.83
C ARG A 26 0.63 -12.87 5.09
N LEU A 27 1.00 -13.70 6.05
CA LEU A 27 1.68 -13.25 7.27
C LEU A 27 3.02 -12.58 6.97
N LYS A 28 3.85 -13.20 6.13
CA LYS A 28 5.11 -12.59 5.65
C LYS A 28 4.87 -11.27 4.94
N ARG A 29 3.78 -11.16 4.16
CA ARG A 29 3.43 -9.91 3.49
C ARG A 29 3.02 -8.82 4.47
N ILE A 30 2.29 -9.16 5.54
CA ILE A 30 1.91 -8.21 6.59
C ILE A 30 3.16 -7.66 7.28
N GLU A 31 4.12 -8.51 7.63
CA GLU A 31 5.39 -8.10 8.24
C GLU A 31 6.21 -7.21 7.30
N ALA A 32 6.30 -7.57 6.02
CA ALA A 32 6.99 -6.77 5.01
C ALA A 32 6.34 -5.39 4.84
N VAL A 33 5.00 -5.32 4.79
CA VAL A 33 4.27 -4.05 4.67
C VAL A 33 4.43 -3.21 5.93
N ARG A 34 4.44 -3.81 7.12
CA ARG A 34 4.71 -3.12 8.39
C ARG A 34 6.08 -2.43 8.33
N GLY A 35 7.13 -3.16 7.96
CA GLY A 35 8.47 -2.61 7.81
C GLY A 35 8.54 -1.53 6.72
N GLN A 36 7.83 -1.73 5.60
CA GLN A 36 7.78 -0.76 4.52
C GLN A 36 7.17 0.57 4.96
N ILE A 37 6.06 0.55 5.70
CA ILE A 37 5.39 1.76 6.20
C ILE A 37 6.33 2.51 7.16
N LEU A 38 6.91 1.82 8.13
CA LEU A 38 7.82 2.43 9.11
C LEU A 38 9.07 3.04 8.44
N SER A 39 9.68 2.32 7.50
CA SER A 39 10.82 2.83 6.73
C SER A 39 10.49 4.04 5.88
N LYS A 40 9.29 4.07 5.25
CA LYS A 40 8.83 5.23 4.48
C LYS A 40 8.61 6.45 5.37
N LEU A 41 8.07 6.26 6.57
CA LEU A 41 7.82 7.32 7.56
C LEU A 41 9.06 7.69 8.39
N ARG A 42 10.18 6.96 8.23
CA ARG A 42 11.40 7.10 9.04
C ARG A 42 11.16 6.91 10.54
N LEU A 43 10.24 6.01 10.89
CA LEU A 43 9.91 5.67 12.27
C LEU A 43 10.59 4.35 12.67
N PRO A 44 11.29 4.28 13.81
CA PRO A 44 11.90 3.03 14.28
C PRO A 44 10.87 2.05 14.84
N ALA A 45 9.72 2.55 15.31
CA ALA A 45 8.62 1.78 15.87
C ALA A 45 7.29 2.54 15.64
N PRO A 46 6.13 1.88 15.75
CA PRO A 46 4.85 2.56 15.74
C PRO A 46 4.78 3.66 16.83
N PRO A 47 4.16 4.82 16.54
CA PRO A 47 3.91 5.83 17.56
C PRO A 47 2.98 5.27 18.64
N PRO A 48 3.03 5.81 19.87
CA PRO A 48 2.09 5.41 20.92
C PRO A 48 0.66 5.67 20.46
N ASP A 49 -0.25 4.77 20.85
CA ASP A 49 -1.67 4.95 20.57
C ASP A 49 -2.16 6.25 21.19
N PRO A 50 -3.04 7.02 20.51
CA PRO A 50 -3.68 8.19 21.11
C PRO A 50 -4.45 7.76 22.37
N GLU A 51 -4.48 8.63 23.38
CA GLU A 51 -5.20 8.39 24.64
C GLU A 51 -6.66 7.95 24.39
N PRO A 52 -7.22 7.09 25.26
CA PRO A 52 -8.58 6.58 25.13
C PRO A 52 -9.62 7.64 25.52
N GLU A 53 -9.72 8.69 24.72
CA GLU A 53 -10.81 9.66 24.72
C GLU A 53 -11.48 9.59 23.34
N PRO A 54 -12.76 9.97 23.19
CA PRO A 54 -13.35 10.07 21.86
C PRO A 54 -12.51 11.04 21.03
N ALA A 55 -11.69 10.48 20.12
CA ALA A 55 -10.81 11.28 19.30
C ALA A 55 -11.66 12.34 18.59
N PRO A 56 -11.33 13.64 18.74
CA PRO A 56 -12.10 14.68 18.08
C PRO A 56 -12.14 14.42 16.58
N ALA A 57 -13.25 14.79 15.94
CA ALA A 57 -13.38 14.64 14.50
C ALA A 57 -12.21 15.35 13.80
N LEU A 58 -11.61 14.67 12.80
CA LEU A 58 -10.53 15.24 11.99
C LEU A 58 -10.95 16.61 11.43
N PRO A 59 -10.10 17.64 11.56
CA PRO A 59 -10.32 18.95 10.95
C PRO A 59 -10.69 18.85 9.46
N GLU A 60 -11.56 19.76 9.00
CA GLU A 60 -12.10 19.72 7.63
C GLU A 60 -11.00 19.89 6.57
N ASP A 61 -10.06 20.81 6.82
CA ASP A 61 -8.90 21.09 5.99
C ASP A 61 -8.02 19.84 5.80
N VAL A 62 -7.72 19.10 6.87
CA VAL A 62 -6.98 17.83 6.83
C VAL A 62 -7.73 16.80 5.99
N ARG A 63 -9.06 16.72 6.17
CA ARG A 63 -9.92 15.81 5.42
C ARG A 63 -9.98 16.16 3.93
N ALA A 64 -10.05 17.46 3.60
CA ALA A 64 -10.05 17.96 2.24
C ALA A 64 -8.69 17.71 1.55
N LEU A 65 -7.58 17.91 2.27
CA LEU A 65 -6.23 17.59 1.80
C LEU A 65 -6.08 16.09 1.50
N TYR A 66 -6.54 15.23 2.41
CA TYR A 66 -6.52 13.78 2.20
C TYR A 66 -7.36 13.38 0.97
N ASN A 67 -8.59 13.90 0.86
CA ASN A 67 -9.50 13.56 -0.23
C ASN A 67 -8.95 14.00 -1.60
N SER A 68 -8.39 15.21 -1.70
CA SER A 68 -7.78 15.71 -2.93
C SER A 68 -6.55 14.89 -3.33
N THR A 69 -5.70 14.51 -2.37
CA THR A 69 -4.54 13.63 -2.63
C THR A 69 -4.96 12.24 -3.10
N ARG A 70 -5.98 11.66 -2.46
CA ARG A 70 -6.52 10.35 -2.84
C ARG A 70 -7.05 10.37 -4.28
N GLU A 71 -7.72 11.45 -4.66
CA GLU A 71 -8.24 11.61 -6.02
C GLU A 71 -7.11 11.80 -7.04
N LEU A 72 -6.11 12.62 -6.73
CA LEU A 72 -4.92 12.79 -7.56
C LEU A 72 -4.20 11.45 -7.82
N LEU A 73 -4.01 10.63 -6.77
CA LEU A 73 -3.37 9.32 -6.89
C LEU A 73 -4.19 8.34 -7.74
N ARG A 74 -5.53 8.40 -7.67
CA ARG A 74 -6.40 7.60 -8.54
C ARG A 74 -6.23 8.00 -10.00
N GLN A 75 -6.20 9.29 -10.30
CA GLN A 75 -5.98 9.79 -11.66
C GLN A 75 -4.63 9.31 -12.22
N ARG A 76 -3.54 9.45 -11.45
CA ARG A 76 -2.22 8.93 -11.86
C ARG A 76 -2.23 7.43 -12.14
N ALA A 77 -2.90 6.65 -11.29
CA ALA A 77 -3.04 5.21 -11.48
C ALA A 77 -3.83 4.87 -12.77
N MET A 78 -4.88 5.63 -13.10
CA MET A 78 -5.60 5.49 -14.37
C MET A 78 -4.70 5.78 -15.58
N HIS A 79 -3.81 6.76 -15.47
CA HIS A 79 -2.81 7.09 -16.50
C HIS A 79 -1.59 6.16 -16.53
N ARG A 80 -1.54 5.15 -15.65
CA ARG A 80 -0.38 4.24 -15.48
C ARG A 80 0.94 4.97 -15.26
N GLU A 81 0.88 6.14 -14.65
CA GLU A 81 2.08 6.86 -14.26
C GLU A 81 2.83 6.04 -13.20
N LEU A 82 4.07 5.65 -13.54
CA LEU A 82 4.92 4.94 -12.60
C LEU A 82 5.40 5.93 -11.54
N PRO A 83 5.39 5.54 -10.25
CA PRO A 83 6.03 6.34 -9.22
C PRO A 83 7.53 6.46 -9.53
N ASP A 84 8.08 7.65 -9.28
CA ASP A 84 9.50 7.91 -9.48
C ASP A 84 10.33 6.94 -8.62
N PRO A 85 11.22 6.12 -9.22
CA PRO A 85 12.08 5.18 -8.49
C PRO A 85 12.94 5.85 -7.41
N GLN A 86 13.21 7.14 -7.51
CA GLN A 86 14.04 7.90 -6.56
C GLN A 86 13.26 8.31 -5.30
N GLU A 87 11.93 8.27 -5.31
CA GLU A 87 11.08 8.67 -4.19
C GLU A 87 10.72 7.50 -3.26
N TYR A 88 11.69 7.12 -2.44
CA TYR A 88 11.47 6.06 -1.45
C TYR A 88 10.68 6.54 -0.22
N TRP A 89 11.03 7.69 0.36
CA TRP A 89 10.45 8.18 1.61
C TRP A 89 9.09 8.87 1.42
N ALA A 90 8.29 8.89 2.49
CA ALA A 90 7.07 9.67 2.54
C ALA A 90 7.37 11.18 2.45
N LYS A 91 6.43 11.92 1.88
CA LYS A 91 6.46 13.38 1.81
C LYS A 91 5.33 13.97 2.63
N GLU A 92 5.63 15.07 3.30
CA GLU A 92 4.62 15.89 3.93
C GLU A 92 3.85 16.68 2.86
N LEU A 93 2.54 16.80 3.04
CA LEU A 93 1.65 17.43 2.07
C LEU A 93 1.12 18.73 2.66
N PHE A 94 1.19 19.78 1.85
CA PHE A 94 0.68 21.10 2.18
C PHE A 94 -0.26 21.56 1.07
N ARG A 95 -1.31 22.30 1.45
CA ARG A 95 -2.22 22.95 0.50
C ARG A 95 -2.19 24.44 0.73
N PHE A 96 -1.90 25.19 -0.33
CA PHE A 96 -1.96 26.64 -0.33
C PHE A 96 -3.19 27.07 -1.14
N PRO A 97 -4.15 27.79 -0.54
CA PRO A 97 -5.24 28.37 -1.29
C PRO A 97 -4.68 29.43 -2.25
N MET A 98 -5.22 29.49 -3.47
CA MET A 98 -4.92 30.56 -4.42
C MET A 98 -5.81 31.76 -4.09
N GLU A 99 -5.23 32.95 -4.01
CA GLU A 99 -6.01 34.19 -4.02
C GLU A 99 -6.50 34.44 -5.45
N THR A 100 -7.82 34.60 -5.61
CA THR A 100 -8.41 35.02 -6.87
C THR A 100 -8.06 36.49 -7.11
N PRO A 101 -7.56 36.86 -8.31
CA PRO A 101 -7.27 38.26 -8.61
C PRO A 101 -8.60 39.03 -8.66
N GLY A 102 -8.94 39.68 -7.55
CA GLY A 102 -10.22 40.37 -7.34
C GLY A 102 -10.61 40.55 -5.86
N ASP A 103 -10.00 39.82 -4.94
CA ASP A 103 -10.29 39.90 -3.50
C ASP A 103 -9.26 40.71 -2.70
N GLY A 104 -8.27 41.30 -3.39
CA GLY A 104 -7.39 42.32 -2.84
C GLY A 104 -7.96 43.70 -3.17
N GLU A 105 -8.33 44.43 -2.12
CA GLU A 105 -8.81 45.82 -2.11
C GLU A 105 -8.04 46.78 -3.03
#